data_AF-A0A0A2TK51-F1
#
_entry.id   AF-A0A0A2TK51-F1
#
_cell.length_a   1.000
_cell.length_b   1.000
_cell.length_c   1.000
_cell.angle_alpha   90.00
_cell.angle_beta   90.00
_cell.angle_gamma   90.00
#
_symmetry.space_group_name_H-M   'P 1'
#
loop_
_entity.id
_entity.type
_entity.pdbx_description
1 polymer ?
#
loop_
_entity_poly.entity_id
_entity_poly.type
_entity_poly.pdbx_seq_one_letter_code
_entity_poly.pdbx_strand_id
1 'polypeptide(L)' 'MGQFEKILIRILCGTKDKDIDFTDLCKVLFHFEFKERINGSHHIFYKDGLDEIINIQPNGA' A
#
# COMPACT_ATOMS: atom_id res chain seq x y z
N MET A 1 -11.46 -16.25 7.03
CA MET A 1 -10.81 -15.08 6.40
C MET A 1 -9.35 -15.39 6.19
N GLY A 2 -8.91 -15.34 4.93
CA GLY A 2 -7.51 -15.46 4.54
C GLY A 2 -6.67 -14.30 5.07
N GLN A 3 -5.35 -14.44 5.02
CA GLN A 3 -4.42 -13.39 5.48
C GLN A 3 -4.62 -12.08 4.71
N PHE A 4 -4.79 -12.16 3.39
CA PHE A 4 -5.02 -11.00 2.53
C PHE A 4 -6.30 -10.22 2.90
N GLU A 5 -7.42 -10.93 3.09
CA GLU A 5 -8.70 -10.29 3.49
C GLU A 5 -8.58 -9.54 4.82
N LYS A 6 -7.84 -10.09 5.79
CA LYS A 6 -7.61 -9.41 7.07
C LYS A 6 -6.82 -8.12 6.90
N ILE A 7 -5.80 -8.10 6.03
CA ILE A 7 -5.01 -6.90 5.74
C ILE A 7 -5.90 -5.86 5.03
N LEU A 8 -6.64 -6.29 4.01
CA LEU A 8 -7.53 -5.41 3.25
C LEU A 8 -8.60 -4.76 4.15
N ILE A 9 -9.25 -5.54 5.02
CA ILE A 9 -10.22 -5.01 5.99
C ILE A 9 -9.57 -3.98 6.91
N ARG A 10 -8.35 -4.23 7.41
CA ARG A 10 -7.64 -3.28 8.27
C ARG A 10 -7.37 -1.95 7.57
N ILE A 11 -6.95 -1.98 6.30
CA ILE A 11 -6.75 -0.79 5.47
C ILE A 11 -8.08 -0.05 5.28
N LEU A 12 -9.13 -0.75 4.84
CA LEU A 12 -10.43 -0.13 4.54
C LEU A 12 -11.16 0.41 5.79
N CYS A 13 -10.88 -0.14 6.97
CA CYS A 13 -11.44 0.37 8.22
C CYS A 13 -10.90 1.75 8.61
N GLY A 14 -9.78 2.22 8.05
CA GLY A 14 -9.24 3.59 8.23
C GLY A 14 -8.98 4.02 9.69
N THR A 15 -8.96 3.06 10.63
CA THR A 15 -8.83 3.30 12.07
C THR A 15 -7.57 2.66 12.66
N LYS A 16 -6.80 1.95 11.83
CA LYS A 16 -5.65 1.14 12.24
C LYS A 16 -4.38 1.49 11.46
N ASP A 17 -4.28 2.70 10.95
CA ASP A 17 -3.16 3.13 10.08
C ASP A 17 -1.79 2.94 10.74
N LYS A 18 -1.70 3.15 12.07
CA LYS A 18 -0.45 2.96 12.83
C LYS A 18 -0.02 1.50 12.98
N ASP A 19 -0.95 0.55 12.81
CA ASP A 19 -0.70 -0.87 13.01
C ASP A 19 -0.52 -1.64 11.69
N ILE A 20 -0.58 -0.98 10.53
CA ILE A 20 -0.43 -1.64 9.24
C ILE A 20 1.05 -1.57 8.84
N ASP A 21 1.66 -2.74 8.69
CA ASP A 21 3.04 -2.84 8.23
C ASP A 21 3.15 -2.30 6.79
N PHE A 22 4.21 -1.53 6.54
CA PHE A 22 4.49 -0.96 5.22
C PHE A 22 4.50 -2.03 4.12
N THR A 23 5.12 -3.18 4.39
CA THR A 23 5.21 -4.30 3.46
C THR A 23 3.85 -4.92 3.15
N ASP A 24 2.92 -4.93 4.11
CA ASP A 24 1.57 -5.43 3.90
C ASP A 24 0.76 -4.46 3.02
N LEU A 25 0.97 -3.14 3.16
CA LEU A 25 0.38 -2.15 2.28
C LEU A 25 0.87 -2.33 0.84
N CYS A 26 2.18 -2.51 0.64
CA CYS A 26 2.75 -2.78 -0.69
C CYS A 26 2.16 -4.05 -1.32
N LYS A 27 2.02 -5.15 -0.55
CA LYS A 27 1.42 -6.40 -1.06
C LYS A 27 0.00 -6.18 -1.57
N VAL A 28 -0.80 -5.36 -0.88
CA VAL A 28 -2.16 -5.05 -1.31
C VAL A 28 -2.16 -4.26 -2.61
N LEU A 29 -1.28 -3.26 -2.74
CA LEU A 29 -1.15 -2.48 -3.97
C LEU A 29 -0.71 -3.36 -5.16
N PHE A 30 0.26 -4.25 -4.96
CA PHE A 30 0.68 -5.20 -6.00
C PHE A 30 -0.44 -6.18 -6.39
N HIS A 31 -1.25 -6.63 -5.42
CA HIS A 31 -2.40 -7.49 -5.71
C HIS A 31 -3.43 -6.81 -6.61
N PHE A 32 -3.60 -5.49 -6.46
CA PHE A 32 -4.44 -4.67 -7.35
C PHE A 32 -3.71 -4.21 -8.63
N GLU A 33 -2.55 -4.80 -8.94
CA GLU A 33 -1.76 -4.55 -10.16
C GLU A 33 -1.25 -3.11 -10.28
N PHE A 34 -1.04 -2.43 -9.14
CA PHE A 34 -0.27 -1.20 -9.15
C PHE A 34 1.20 -1.52 -9.49
N LYS A 35 1.79 -0.67 -10.33
CA LYS A 35 3.22 -0.64 -10.61
C LYS A 35 3.91 0.26 -9.60
N GLU A 36 5.13 -0.10 -9.21
CA GLU A 36 5.92 0.65 -8.25
C GLU A 36 7.10 1.34 -8.93
N ARG A 37 7.38 2.57 -8.51
CA ARG A 37 8.61 3.29 -8.78
C ARG A 37 9.19 3.76 -7.44
N ILE A 38 10.46 3.46 -7.21
CA ILE A 38 11.17 3.86 -5.98
C ILE A 38 12.02 5.10 -6.25
N ASN A 39 11.94 6.08 -5.36
CA ASN A 39 12.79 7.27 -5.35
C ASN A 39 13.30 7.55 -3.93
N GLY A 40 14.53 7.14 -3.64
CA GLY A 40 15.04 7.13 -2.26
C GLY A 40 14.25 6.14 -1.40
N SER A 41 13.70 6.62 -0.28
CA SER A 41 12.80 5.86 0.60
C SER A 41 11.33 5.92 0.18
N HIS A 42 10.98 6.72 -0.82
CA HIS A 42 9.60 6.87 -1.28
C HIS A 42 9.25 5.77 -2.29
N HIS A 43 8.11 5.14 -2.05
CA HIS A 43 7.50 4.14 -2.93
C HIS A 43 6.26 4.76 -3.58
N ILE A 44 6.36 4.95 -4.90
CA ILE A 44 5.35 5.62 -5.71
C ILE A 44 4.63 4.55 -6.53
N PHE A 45 3.35 4.34 -6.23
CA PHE A 45 2.48 3.38 -6.89
C PHE A 45 1.54 4.07 -7.87
N TYR A 46 1.41 3.51 -9.06
CA TYR A 46 0.52 3.99 -10.12
C TYR A 46 -0.08 2.80 -10.88
N LYS A 47 -1.23 2.99 -11.52
CA LYS A 47 -1.87 1.96 -12.35
C LYS A 47 -2.34 2.58 -13.65
N ASP A 48 -2.12 1.90 -14.78
CA ASP A 48 -2.57 2.40 -16.08
C ASP A 48 -4.10 2.55 -16.06
N GLY A 49 -4.60 3.72 -16.45
CA GLY A 49 -6.03 4.04 -16.42
C GLY A 49 -6.54 4.59 -15.08
N LEU A 50 -5.66 4.83 -14.10
CA LEU A 50 -5.95 5.64 -12.92
C LEU A 50 -5.05 6.87 -12.91
N ASP A 51 -5.65 8.05 -12.73
CA ASP A 51 -4.91 9.31 -12.64
C ASP A 51 -4.25 9.48 -11.26
N GLU A 52 -4.80 8.81 -10.24
CA GLU A 52 -4.28 8.87 -8.88
C GLU A 52 -2.96 8.09 -8.74
N ILE A 53 -1.99 8.77 -8.12
CA ILE A 53 -0.70 8.19 -7.74
C ILE A 53 -0.66 8.10 -6.22
N ILE A 54 -0.29 6.93 -5.71
CA ILE A 54 -0.15 6.66 -4.28
C ILE A 54 1.34 6.77 -3.92
N ASN A 55 1.70 7.70 -3.05
CA ASN A 55 3.08 7.84 -2.57
C ASN A 55 3.15 7.49 -1.09
N ILE A 56 3.87 6.44 -0.74
CA ILE A 56 4.02 5.93 0.62
C ILE A 56 5.49 5.76 0.98
N GLN A 57 5.81 5.89 2.27
CA GLN A 57 7.17 5.76 2.80
C GLN A 57 7.11 4.94 4.10
N PRO A 58 8.09 4.06 4.37
CA PRO A 58 8.19 3.39 5.65
C PRO A 58 8.50 4.41 6.77
N ASN A 59 7.90 4.21 7.95
CA ASN A 59 8.18 5.07 9.10
C ASN A 59 9.67 4.98 9.50
N GLY A 60 10.31 6.15 9.66
CA GLY A 60 11.69 6.26 10.15
C GLY A 60 12.78 6.37 9.07
N ALA A 61 12.40 6.62 7.81
CA ALA A 61 13.33 6.95 6.73
C ALA A 61 13.47 8.46 6.49
#